data_AF-A0A1J3DCH9-F1
#
_entry.id   AF-A0A1J3DCH9-F1
#
_cell.length_a   1.000
_cell.length_b   1.000
_cell.length_c   1.000
_cell.angle_alpha   90.00
_cell.angle_beta   90.00
_cell.angle_gamma   90.00
#
_symmetry.space_group_name_H-M   'P 1'
#
loop_
_entity.id
_entity.type
_entity.pdbx_description
1 polymer ?
#
loop_
_entity_poly.entity_id
_entity_poly.type
_entity_poly.pdbx_seq_one_letter_code
_entity_poly.pdbx_strand_id
1 'polypeptide(L)'
;HLSTLHLGKQLHGYVLRGGCSDNIFIASALVDMYSKCGNIQAARKIFDRMNVHDEVSWTAIIMGHALHGHGHEAVSLFEEMKLQGVKPNHVAFVAVLTAC
;
A
#
# COMPACT_ATOMS: atom_id res chain seq x y z
N HIS A 1 -15.29 -0.96 -8.65
CA HIS A 1 -14.10 -0.09 -8.76
C HIS A 1 -14.40 1.37 -8.39
N LEU A 2 -15.22 2.13 -9.14
CA LEU A 2 -15.47 3.56 -8.80
C LEU A 2 -16.28 3.79 -7.52
N SER A 3 -17.31 2.97 -7.26
CA SER A 3 -18.15 3.08 -6.06
C SER A 3 -17.35 2.81 -4.77
N THR A 4 -16.52 1.77 -4.79
CA THR A 4 -15.60 1.42 -3.68
C THR A 4 -14.61 2.54 -3.39
N LEU A 5 -14.05 3.18 -4.43
CA LEU A 5 -13.13 4.31 -4.27
C LEU A 5 -13.81 5.54 -3.67
N HIS A 6 -15.07 5.82 -4.04
CA HIS A 6 -15.81 6.94 -3.46
C HIS A 6 -16.01 6.77 -1.95
N LEU A 7 -16.48 5.58 -1.54
CA LEU A 7 -16.63 5.25 -0.12
C LEU A 7 -15.28 5.26 0.62
N GLY A 8 -14.23 4.73 -0.02
CA GLY A 8 -12.87 4.76 0.53
C GLY A 8 -12.35 6.17 0.79
N LYS A 9 -12.67 7.14 -0.09
CA LYS A 9 -12.34 8.56 0.13
C LYS A 9 -13.13 9.18 1.28
N GLN A 10 -14.40 8.84 1.43
CA GLN A 10 -15.21 9.31 2.57
C GLN A 10 -14.63 8.77 3.90
N LEU A 11 -14.27 7.48 3.93
CA LEU A 11 -13.65 6.86 5.10
C LEU A 11 -12.27 7.46 5.41
N HIS A 12 -11.44 7.69 4.38
CA HIS A 12 -10.15 8.38 4.56
C HIS A 12 -10.35 9.80 5.12
N GLY A 13 -11.34 10.55 4.64
CA GLY A 13 -11.68 11.86 5.21
C GLY A 13 -12.14 11.79 6.67
N TYR A 14 -12.86 10.74 7.06
CA TYR A 14 -13.24 10.50 8.45
C TYR A 14 -12.02 10.20 9.33
N VAL A 15 -11.10 9.34 8.87
CA VAL A 15 -9.84 9.03 9.56
C VAL A 15 -9.01 10.30 9.79
N LEU A 16 -8.87 11.16 8.79
CA LEU A 16 -8.12 12.42 8.90
C LEU A 16 -8.74 13.36 9.95
N ARG A 17 -10.06 13.51 9.94
CA ARG A 17 -10.76 14.34 10.95
C ARG A 17 -10.68 13.76 12.36
N GLY A 18 -10.62 12.43 12.47
CA GLY A 18 -10.46 11.74 13.74
C GLY A 18 -9.04 11.78 14.31
N GLY A 19 -8.05 12.30 13.57
CA GLY A 19 -6.65 12.31 13.99
C GLY A 19 -6.00 10.92 14.02
N CYS A 20 -6.57 9.95 13.29
CA CYS A 20 -6.10 8.56 13.29
C CYS A 20 -5.16 8.23 12.13
N SER A 21 -4.66 9.24 11.40
CA SER A 21 -3.80 9.05 10.22
C SER A 21 -2.47 8.37 10.53
N ASP A 22 -1.97 8.54 11.76
CA ASP A 22 -0.66 8.05 12.16
C ASP A 22 -0.73 6.63 12.74
N ASN A 23 -1.94 6.07 12.88
CA ASN A 23 -2.13 4.70 13.32
C ASN A 23 -1.72 3.75 12.18
N ILE A 24 -0.69 2.93 12.43
CA ILE A 24 -0.12 2.02 11.45
C ILE A 24 -1.16 1.09 10.81
N PHE A 25 -2.08 0.52 11.59
CA PHE A 25 -3.10 -0.39 11.07
C PHE A 25 -4.08 0.31 10.13
N ILE A 26 -4.47 1.54 10.47
CA ILE A 26 -5.39 2.34 9.65
C ILE A 26 -4.67 2.79 8.37
N ALA A 27 -3.43 3.24 8.48
CA ALA A 27 -2.63 3.64 7.32
C ALA A 27 -2.39 2.45 6.36
N SER A 28 -2.00 1.28 6.88
CA SER A 28 -1.83 0.06 6.09
C SER A 28 -3.14 -0.36 5.39
N ALA A 29 -4.28 -0.27 6.08
CA ALA A 29 -5.59 -0.55 5.48
C ALA A 29 -5.96 0.46 4.37
N LEU A 30 -5.61 1.74 4.53
CA LEU A 30 -5.82 2.74 3.48
C LEU A 30 -4.91 2.50 2.27
N VAL A 31 -3.64 2.13 2.46
CA VAL A 31 -2.73 1.74 1.37
C VAL A 31 -3.33 0.58 0.57
N ASP A 32 -3.74 -0.50 1.24
CA ASP A 32 -4.37 -1.67 0.61
C ASP A 32 -5.65 -1.29 -0.17
N MET A 33 -6.52 -0.48 0.45
CA MET A 33 -7.76 -0.04 -0.18
C MET A 33 -7.50 0.78 -1.46
N TYR A 34 -6.60 1.77 -1.41
CA TYR A 34 -6.29 2.60 -2.58
C TYR A 34 -5.59 1.79 -3.68
N SER A 35 -4.69 0.87 -3.32
CA SER A 35 -4.05 -0.07 -4.24
C SER A 35 -5.08 -0.92 -4.98
N LYS A 36 -6.00 -1.58 -4.26
CA LYS A 36 -7.08 -2.40 -4.85
C LYS A 36 -8.07 -1.58 -5.69
N CYS A 37 -8.25 -0.30 -5.38
CA CYS A 37 -9.10 0.59 -6.16
C CYS A 37 -8.45 1.12 -7.45
N GLY A 38 -7.16 0.84 -7.70
CA GLY A 38 -6.45 1.35 -8.87
C GLY A 38 -5.88 2.75 -8.70
N ASN A 39 -6.02 3.37 -7.52
CA ASN A 39 -5.45 4.69 -7.26
C ASN A 39 -4.10 4.53 -6.55
N ILE A 40 -3.12 4.01 -7.29
CA ILE A 40 -1.81 3.71 -6.76
C ILE A 40 -1.07 4.96 -6.28
N GLN A 41 -1.32 6.14 -6.87
CA GLN A 41 -0.69 7.38 -6.42
C GLN A 41 -1.17 7.79 -5.02
N ALA A 42 -2.46 7.58 -4.71
CA ALA A 42 -2.97 7.83 -3.36
C ALA A 42 -2.41 6.81 -2.35
N ALA A 43 -2.34 5.53 -2.72
CA ALA A 43 -1.73 4.50 -1.89
C ALA A 43 -0.27 4.84 -1.56
N ARG A 44 0.51 5.22 -2.59
CA ARG A 44 1.92 5.62 -2.43
C ARG A 44 2.09 6.84 -1.52
N LYS A 45 1.26 7.87 -1.68
CA LYS A 45 1.29 9.07 -0.82
C LYS A 45 1.01 8.76 0.65
N ILE A 46 0.14 7.79 0.94
CA ILE A 46 -0.14 7.37 2.31
C ILE A 46 1.05 6.58 2.85
N PHE A 47 1.54 5.61 2.07
CA PHE A 47 2.73 4.83 2.40
C PHE A 47 3.93 5.74 2.72
N ASP A 48 4.26 6.71 1.88
CA ASP A 48 5.39 7.64 2.09
C ASP A 48 5.21 8.55 3.33
N ARG A 49 3.98 8.75 3.81
CA ARG A 49 3.68 9.57 5.01
C ARG A 49 3.67 8.76 6.30
N MET A 50 3.70 7.43 6.23
CA MET A 50 3.77 6.60 7.41
C MET A 50 5.14 6.75 8.08
N ASN A 51 5.15 6.92 9.40
CA ASN A 51 6.41 6.97 10.17
C ASN A 51 7.07 5.58 10.29
N VAL A 52 6.27 4.52 10.25
CA VAL A 52 6.68 3.12 10.37
C VAL A 52 5.86 2.29 9.42
N HIS A 53 6.50 1.37 8.71
CA HIS A 53 5.87 0.42 7.81
C HIS A 53 5.92 -0.98 8.42
N ASP A 54 4.76 -1.64 8.47
CA ASP A 54 4.65 -3.06 8.81
C ASP A 54 4.64 -3.94 7.55
N GLU A 55 4.68 -5.26 7.75
CA GLU A 55 4.60 -6.25 6.66
C GLU A 55 3.38 -6.00 5.74
N VAL A 56 2.25 -5.56 6.32
CA VAL A 56 0.99 -5.35 5.60
C VAL A 56 1.09 -4.18 4.63
N SER A 57 1.56 -3.00 5.10
CA SER A 57 1.74 -1.82 4.25
C SER A 57 2.73 -2.08 3.10
N TRP A 58 3.85 -2.75 3.37
CA TRP A 58 4.81 -3.17 2.34
C TRP A 58 4.17 -4.08 1.30
N THR A 59 3.50 -5.14 1.76
CA THR A 59 2.85 -6.10 0.86
C THR A 59 1.79 -5.41 -0.01
N ALA A 60 0.99 -4.52 0.59
CA ALA A 60 -0.07 -3.79 -0.09
C ALA A 60 0.45 -2.84 -1.17
N ILE A 61 1.55 -2.13 -0.93
CA ILE A 61 2.12 -1.21 -1.91
C ILE A 61 2.84 -1.96 -3.04
N ILE A 62 3.57 -3.04 -2.73
CA ILE A 62 4.25 -3.88 -3.73
C ILE A 62 3.20 -4.54 -4.65
N MET A 63 2.18 -5.18 -4.08
CA MET A 63 1.07 -5.76 -4.86
C MET A 63 0.33 -4.71 -5.69
N GLY A 64 0.10 -3.52 -5.12
CA GLY A 64 -0.52 -2.42 -5.84
C GLY A 64 0.27 -2.02 -7.08
N HIS A 65 1.59 -1.86 -6.97
CA HIS A 65 2.44 -1.55 -8.12
C HIS A 65 2.47 -2.69 -9.14
N ALA A 66 2.61 -3.95 -8.70
CA ALA A 66 2.63 -5.11 -9.58
C ALA A 66 1.34 -5.25 -10.41
N LEU A 67 0.17 -5.16 -9.77
CA LEU A 67 -1.13 -5.31 -10.44
C LEU A 67 -1.46 -4.18 -11.43
N HIS A 68 -0.83 -3.01 -11.27
CA HIS A 68 -1.07 -1.85 -12.13
C HIS A 68 0.06 -1.61 -13.15
N GLY A 69 0.89 -2.62 -13.42
CA GLY A 69 1.91 -2.58 -14.47
C GLY A 69 3.17 -1.80 -14.11
N HIS A 70 3.36 -1.46 -12.83
CA HIS A 70 4.54 -0.75 -12.31
C HIS A 70 5.55 -1.76 -11.73
N GLY A 71 6.00 -2.69 -12.56
CA GLY A 71 6.78 -3.83 -12.10
C GLY A 71 8.15 -3.46 -11.53
N HIS A 72 8.81 -2.46 -12.13
CA HIS A 72 10.09 -1.95 -11.63
C HIS A 72 9.96 -1.36 -10.21
N GLU A 73 8.91 -0.57 -9.96
CA GLU A 73 8.61 -0.02 -8.64
C GLU A 73 8.27 -1.13 -7.63
N ALA A 74 7.56 -2.18 -8.04
CA ALA A 74 7.26 -3.32 -7.18
C ALA A 74 8.55 -4.04 -6.73
N VAL A 75 9.48 -4.29 -7.65
CA VAL A 75 10.80 -4.88 -7.34
C VAL A 75 11.61 -3.97 -6.42
N SER A 76 11.65 -2.66 -6.72
CA SER A 76 12.38 -1.68 -5.90
C SER A 76 11.86 -1.63 -4.46
N LEU A 77 10.54 -1.63 -4.27
CA LEU A 77 9.90 -1.64 -2.95
C LEU A 77 10.15 -2.95 -2.20
N PHE A 78 10.18 -4.09 -2.91
CA PHE A 78 10.51 -5.38 -2.32
C PHE A 78 11.96 -5.44 -1.79
N GLU A 79 12.91 -4.89 -2.55
CA GLU A 79 14.29 -4.80 -2.08
C GLU A 79 14.43 -3.83 -0.90
N GLU A 80 13.71 -2.69 -0.92
CA GLU A 80 13.67 -1.75 0.20
C GLU A 80 13.10 -2.41 1.47
N MET A 81 12.00 -3.16 1.37
CA MET A 81 11.42 -3.94 2.47
C MET A 81 12.47 -4.85 3.14
N LYS A 82 13.27 -5.56 2.34
CA LYS A 82 14.34 -6.44 2.82
C LYS A 82 15.47 -5.66 3.50
N LEU A 83 15.88 -4.53 2.94
CA LEU A 83 16.92 -3.66 3.51
C LEU A 83 16.50 -3.08 4.86
N GLN A 84 15.20 -2.82 5.06
CA GLN A 84 14.62 -2.39 6.33
C GLN A 84 14.44 -3.55 7.34
N GLY A 85 14.88 -4.76 7.01
CA GLY A 85 14.78 -5.94 7.88
C GLY A 85 13.37 -6.50 8.01
N VAL A 86 12.41 -6.04 7.20
CA VAL A 86 11.05 -6.58 7.20
C VAL A 86 11.02 -7.82 6.32
N LYS A 87 10.66 -8.97 6.91
CA LYS A 87 10.62 -10.25 6.18
C LYS A 87 9.48 -10.25 5.17
N PRO A 88 9.73 -10.44 3.87
CA PRO A 88 8.66 -10.55 2.88
C PRO A 88 7.81 -11.80 3.12
N ASN A 89 6.49 -11.65 3.02
CA ASN A 89 5.57 -12.78 3.06
C ASN A 89 5.36 -13.40 1.67
N HIS A 90 4.67 -14.53 1.62
CA HIS A 90 4.37 -15.24 0.38
C HIS A 90 3.65 -14.36 -0.66
N VAL A 91 2.81 -13.43 -0.22
CA VAL A 91 2.09 -12.50 -1.11
C VAL A 91 3.06 -11.52 -1.76
N ALA A 92 4.02 -10.97 -1.02
CA ALA A 92 5.04 -10.07 -1.56
C ALA A 92 5.92 -10.75 -2.62
N PHE A 93 6.23 -12.05 -2.46
CA PHE A 93 6.93 -12.82 -3.49
C PHE A 93 6.07 -13.02 -4.75
N VAL A 94 4.79 -13.38 -4.59
CA VAL A 94 3.86 -13.51 -5.72
C VAL A 94 3.70 -12.17 -6.44
N ALA A 95 3.69 -11.06 -5.71
CA ALA A 95 3.62 -9.71 -6.28
C ALA A 95 4.75 -9.45 -7.28
N VAL A 96 5.99 -9.74 -6.88
CA VAL A 96 7.17 -9.53 -7.71
C VAL A 96 7.17 -10.47 -8.93
N LEU A 97 6.72 -11.72 -8.76
CA LEU A 97 6.56 -12.63 -9.89
C LEU A 97 5.48 -12.17 -10.87
N THR A 98 4.43 -11.50 -10.39
CA THR A 98 3.34 -10.95 -11.22
C THR A 98 3.76 -9.67 -11.96
N ALA A 99 4.78 -8.98 -11.46
CA ALA A 99 5.34 -7.76 -12.04
C ALA A 99 6.24 -8.02 -13.26
N CYS A 100 6.68 -9.26 -13.47
CA CYS A 100 7.54 -9.70 -14.57
C CYS A 100 6.73 -10.37 -15.68
#